data_AF-A0A6C1U3X2-F1
#
_entry.id   AF-A0A6C1U3X2-F1
#
_cell.length_a   1.000
_cell.length_b   1.000
_cell.length_c   1.000
_cell.angle_alpha   90.00
_cell.angle_beta   90.00
_cell.angle_gamma   90.00
#
_symmetry.space_group_name_H-M   'P 1'
#
loop_
_entity.id
_entity.type
_entity.pdbx_description
1 polymer ?
#
loop_
_entity_poly.entity_id
_entity_poly.type
_entity_poly.pdbx_seq_one_letter_code
_entity_poly.pdbx_strand_id
1 'polypeptide(L)'
;MKLFLGPHSFLLTIGVIALAAAVGAAGRFYAGDGTTWTLLSAIVLFGLTAYFADKWAALNQLGASYGRWLGGAAAFSAISAVILTATNVVTGQVMWTNNPWYRLYDVLLITRGDTPFVDTNGKPYMVDNAGQNATTITLTVLLTFALFAVAAMVGIATGIAGRNRGAFAILMAATVIGGLVAGFTYAALTETVEIGGDIIPRTAPNAGSIALAAVLTALALGAAWVIARAPRLIR
;
A
#
# COMPACT_ATOMS: atom_id res chain seq x y z
N MET A 1 -18.18 11.77 -6.16
CA MET A 1 -18.00 11.43 -4.72
C MET A 1 -19.33 11.20 -4.00
N LYS A 2 -20.30 12.14 -4.07
CA LYS A 2 -21.60 12.02 -3.36
C LYS A 2 -22.34 10.69 -3.58
N LEU A 3 -22.30 10.16 -4.81
CA LEU A 3 -22.95 8.89 -5.15
C LEU A 3 -22.26 7.65 -4.57
N PHE A 4 -20.95 7.72 -4.29
CA PHE A 4 -20.19 6.59 -3.76
C PHE A 4 -20.28 6.53 -2.22
N LEU A 5 -20.11 7.67 -1.56
CA LEU A 5 -20.17 7.74 -0.11
C LEU A 5 -21.63 7.71 0.39
N GLY A 6 -22.55 8.36 -0.32
CA GLY A 6 -23.90 8.64 0.16
C GLY A 6 -23.98 9.96 0.96
N PRO A 7 -25.18 10.47 1.22
CA PRO A 7 -25.37 11.82 1.77
C PRO A 7 -25.02 11.98 3.26
N HIS A 8 -25.11 10.92 4.08
CA HIS A 8 -24.92 10.99 5.54
C HIS A 8 -23.58 10.42 6.05
N SER A 9 -22.78 9.81 5.19
CA SER A 9 -21.55 9.10 5.56
C SER A 9 -20.28 9.93 5.37
N PHE A 10 -20.37 11.10 4.73
CA PHE A 10 -19.21 11.88 4.29
C PHE A 10 -18.28 12.26 5.45
N LEU A 11 -18.83 12.85 6.53
CA LEU A 11 -18.05 13.25 7.69
C LEU A 11 -17.44 12.06 8.43
N LEU A 12 -18.19 10.97 8.57
CA LEU A 12 -17.68 9.73 9.18
C LEU A 12 -16.51 9.16 8.36
N THR A 13 -16.64 9.15 7.04
CA THR A 13 -15.59 8.67 6.11
C THR A 13 -14.31 9.52 6.24
N ILE A 14 -14.46 10.85 6.30
CA ILE A 14 -13.32 11.75 6.55
C ILE A 14 -12.68 11.44 7.91
N GLY A 15 -13.50 11.28 8.96
CA GLY A 15 -13.01 10.95 10.31
C GLY A 15 -12.21 9.64 10.34
N VAL A 16 -12.69 8.60 9.64
CA VAL A 16 -11.98 7.31 9.54
C VAL A 16 -10.65 7.45 8.80
N ILE A 17 -10.60 8.22 7.70
CA ILE A 17 -9.36 8.43 6.95
C ILE A 17 -8.37 9.28 7.76
N ALA A 18 -8.84 10.32 8.44
CA ALA A 18 -8.02 11.14 9.31
C ALA A 18 -7.44 10.31 10.48
N LEU A 19 -8.26 9.44 11.08
CA LEU A 19 -7.81 8.51 12.11
C LEU A 19 -6.79 7.52 11.56
N ALA A 20 -7.02 6.94 10.38
CA ALA A 20 -6.08 6.02 9.73
C ALA A 20 -4.73 6.69 9.41
N ALA A 21 -4.75 7.97 9.02
CA ALA A 21 -3.55 8.78 8.82
C ALA A 21 -2.82 9.04 10.14
N ALA A 22 -3.55 9.44 11.18
CA ALA A 22 -2.98 9.73 12.50
C ALA A 22 -2.40 8.49 13.17
N VAL A 23 -3.10 7.35 13.14
CA VAL A 23 -2.62 6.07 13.71
C VAL A 23 -1.46 5.52 12.91
N GLY A 24 -1.53 5.57 11.58
CA GLY A 24 -0.43 5.16 10.70
C GLY A 24 0.85 5.96 10.98
N ALA A 25 0.72 7.28 11.17
CA ALA A 25 1.81 8.16 11.57
C ALA A 25 2.31 7.86 13.00
N ALA A 26 1.43 7.91 14.00
CA ALA A 26 1.79 7.82 15.40
C ALA A 26 2.37 6.45 15.77
N GLY A 27 1.84 5.39 15.18
CA GLY A 27 2.31 4.03 15.42
C GLY A 27 3.79 3.83 15.05
N ARG A 28 4.25 4.48 13.98
CA ARG A 28 5.67 4.45 13.56
C ARG A 28 6.58 5.02 14.63
N PHE A 29 6.19 6.13 15.26
CA PHE A 29 6.96 6.74 16.36
C PHE A 29 6.94 5.90 17.64
N TYR A 30 5.85 5.19 17.91
CA TYR A 30 5.70 4.39 19.13
C TYR A 30 6.42 3.04 19.04
N ALA A 31 6.28 2.32 17.92
CA ALA A 31 6.75 0.94 17.78
C ALA A 31 7.96 0.78 16.82
N GLY A 32 8.36 1.83 16.11
CA GLY A 32 9.52 1.80 15.21
C GLY A 32 9.34 1.06 13.88
N ASP A 33 8.14 0.55 13.59
CA ASP A 33 7.85 -0.26 12.39
C ASP A 33 7.07 0.52 11.33
N GLY A 34 7.72 0.91 10.23
CA GLY A 34 7.07 1.61 9.12
C GLY A 34 6.08 0.76 8.34
N THR A 35 6.46 -0.47 8.08
CA THR A 35 5.73 -1.37 7.19
C THR A 35 4.38 -1.72 7.77
N THR A 36 4.36 -2.18 9.01
CA THR A 36 3.15 -2.67 9.68
C THR A 36 2.08 -1.58 9.79
N TRP A 37 2.45 -0.39 10.26
CA TRP A 37 1.49 0.71 10.43
C TRP A 37 0.94 1.23 9.10
N THR A 38 1.74 1.22 8.03
CA THR A 38 1.24 1.60 6.70
C THR A 38 0.27 0.58 6.14
N LEU A 39 0.56 -0.71 6.31
CA LEU A 39 -0.33 -1.78 5.91
C LEU A 39 -1.67 -1.71 6.67
N LEU A 40 -1.66 -1.39 7.96
CA LEU A 40 -2.88 -1.17 8.72
C LEU A 40 -3.72 0.00 8.17
N SER A 41 -3.09 1.14 7.84
CA SER A 41 -3.79 2.24 7.17
C SER A 41 -4.36 1.82 5.80
N ALA A 42 -3.63 0.97 5.06
CA ALA A 42 -4.09 0.45 3.76
C ALA A 42 -5.29 -0.51 3.92
N ILE A 43 -5.29 -1.35 4.97
CA ILE A 43 -6.41 -2.23 5.34
C ILE A 43 -7.66 -1.40 5.68
N VAL A 44 -7.52 -0.27 6.38
CA VAL A 44 -8.65 0.63 6.67
C VAL A 44 -9.24 1.18 5.37
N LEU A 45 -8.40 1.67 4.46
CA LEU A 45 -8.87 2.18 3.16
C LEU A 45 -9.54 1.08 2.34
N PHE A 46 -8.94 -0.12 2.28
CA PHE A 46 -9.52 -1.31 1.65
C PHE A 46 -10.91 -1.63 2.22
N GLY A 47 -11.05 -1.72 3.54
CA GLY A 47 -12.31 -2.07 4.18
C GLY A 47 -13.39 -1.01 3.94
N LEU A 48 -13.01 0.27 3.96
CA LEU A 48 -13.91 1.38 3.72
C LEU A 48 -14.42 1.39 2.27
N THR A 49 -13.54 1.20 1.29
CA THR A 49 -13.97 1.14 -0.12
C THR A 49 -14.76 -0.13 -0.43
N ALA A 50 -14.43 -1.26 0.18
CA ALA A 50 -15.22 -2.48 0.08
C ALA A 50 -16.64 -2.29 0.63
N TYR A 51 -16.77 -1.69 1.82
CA TYR A 51 -18.06 -1.42 2.45
C TYR A 51 -18.97 -0.53 1.59
N PHE A 52 -18.42 0.52 0.96
CA PHE A 52 -19.21 1.36 0.06
C PHE A 52 -19.49 0.66 -1.28
N ALA A 53 -18.57 -0.18 -1.76
CA ALA A 53 -18.74 -0.88 -3.02
C ALA A 53 -19.73 -2.04 -2.98
N ASP A 54 -19.90 -2.69 -1.82
CA ASP A 54 -20.93 -3.72 -1.60
C ASP A 54 -22.36 -3.19 -1.86
N LYS A 55 -22.57 -1.89 -1.66
CA LYS A 55 -23.85 -1.21 -1.91
C LYS A 55 -24.15 -0.98 -3.40
N TRP A 56 -23.22 -1.32 -4.30
CA TRP A 56 -23.39 -1.11 -5.74
C TRP A 56 -24.65 -1.79 -6.28
N ALA A 57 -24.94 -3.03 -5.88
CA ALA A 57 -26.10 -3.75 -6.39
C ALA A 57 -27.43 -3.02 -6.11
N ALA A 58 -27.58 -2.47 -4.90
CA ALA A 58 -28.76 -1.68 -4.52
C ALA A 58 -28.83 -0.35 -5.28
N LEU A 59 -27.70 0.35 -5.44
CA LEU A 59 -27.64 1.58 -6.23
C LEU A 59 -27.97 1.33 -7.71
N ASN A 60 -27.48 0.22 -8.27
CA ASN A 60 -27.78 -0.20 -9.63
C ASN A 60 -29.30 -0.41 -9.80
N GLN A 61 -29.98 -1.08 -8.86
CA GLN A 61 -31.44 -1.25 -8.86
C GLN A 61 -32.21 0.07 -8.83
N LEU A 62 -31.66 1.10 -8.18
CA LEU A 62 -32.22 2.46 -8.15
C LEU A 62 -31.91 3.28 -9.42
N GLY A 63 -31.31 2.66 -10.44
CA GLY A 63 -30.99 3.31 -11.72
C GLY A 63 -29.72 4.18 -11.69
N ALA A 64 -28.85 4.00 -10.69
CA ALA A 64 -27.60 4.75 -10.62
C ALA A 64 -26.65 4.39 -11.78
N SER A 65 -26.06 5.39 -12.41
CA SER A 65 -25.06 5.19 -13.47
C SER A 65 -23.75 4.64 -12.91
N TYR A 66 -23.31 3.47 -13.40
CA TYR A 66 -22.04 2.85 -13.00
C TYR A 66 -20.84 3.76 -13.23
N GLY A 67 -20.77 4.45 -14.38
CA GLY A 67 -19.66 5.36 -14.68
C GLY A 67 -19.56 6.53 -13.70
N ARG A 68 -20.70 7.13 -13.32
CA ARG A 68 -20.72 8.22 -12.33
C ARG A 68 -20.37 7.72 -10.92
N TRP A 69 -20.82 6.52 -10.57
CA TRP A 69 -20.49 5.88 -9.30
C TRP A 69 -18.99 5.54 -9.22
N LEU A 70 -18.45 4.87 -10.24
CA LEU A 70 -17.04 4.49 -10.32
C LEU A 70 -16.13 5.71 -10.38
N GLY A 71 -16.49 6.75 -11.14
CA GLY A 71 -15.74 8.02 -11.13
C GLY A 71 -15.73 8.68 -9.73
N GLY A 72 -16.83 8.54 -8.98
CA GLY A 72 -16.90 8.95 -7.59
C GLY A 72 -16.00 8.13 -6.66
N ALA A 73 -15.96 6.81 -6.85
CA ALA A 73 -15.11 5.89 -6.12
C ALA A 73 -13.62 6.13 -6.40
N ALA A 74 -13.27 6.36 -7.67
CA ALA A 74 -11.91 6.67 -8.11
C ALA A 74 -11.42 7.99 -7.53
N ALA A 75 -12.23 9.05 -7.57
CA ALA A 75 -11.87 10.34 -6.97
C ALA A 75 -11.65 10.23 -5.45
N PHE A 76 -12.54 9.51 -4.75
CA PHE A 76 -12.38 9.24 -3.32
C PHE A 76 -11.08 8.48 -3.03
N SER A 77 -10.86 7.38 -3.74
CA SER A 77 -9.68 6.53 -3.58
C SER A 77 -8.39 7.31 -3.83
N ALA A 78 -8.35 8.13 -4.89
CA ALA A 78 -7.19 8.96 -5.22
C ALA A 78 -6.90 9.99 -4.13
N ILE A 79 -7.91 10.73 -3.65
CA ILE A 79 -7.73 11.73 -2.60
C ILE A 79 -7.28 11.08 -1.29
N SER A 80 -7.93 9.98 -0.88
CA SER A 80 -7.53 9.23 0.32
C SER A 80 -6.11 8.67 0.20
N ALA A 81 -5.74 8.12 -0.96
CA ALA A 81 -4.39 7.62 -1.20
C ALA A 81 -3.34 8.73 -1.12
N VAL A 82 -3.60 9.92 -1.69
CA VAL A 82 -2.71 11.07 -1.58
C VAL A 82 -2.51 11.49 -0.12
N ILE A 83 -3.60 11.61 0.65
CA ILE A 83 -3.53 12.01 2.06
C ILE A 83 -2.72 10.99 2.87
N LEU A 84 -3.07 9.71 2.77
CA LEU A 84 -2.38 8.64 3.50
C LEU A 84 -0.91 8.52 3.08
N THR A 85 -0.60 8.70 1.80
CA THR A 85 0.77 8.72 1.29
C THR A 85 1.56 9.87 1.90
N ALA A 86 1.03 11.10 1.82
CA ALA A 86 1.72 12.27 2.35
C ALA A 86 2.03 12.10 3.83
N THR A 87 1.05 11.67 4.62
CA THR A 87 1.24 11.45 6.07
C THR A 87 2.27 10.36 6.38
N ASN A 88 2.19 9.20 5.71
CA ASN A 88 3.11 8.08 5.98
C ASN A 88 4.53 8.35 5.47
N VAL A 89 4.68 8.98 4.30
CA VAL A 89 6.00 9.31 3.76
C VAL A 89 6.67 10.37 4.62
N VAL A 90 5.98 11.46 4.98
CA VAL A 90 6.56 12.52 5.82
C VAL A 90 7.04 11.96 7.16
N THR A 91 6.22 11.12 7.81
CA THR A 91 6.59 10.53 9.10
C THR A 91 7.70 9.49 8.98
N GLY A 92 7.70 8.69 7.92
CA GLY A 92 8.82 7.80 7.59
C GLY A 92 10.12 8.55 7.34
N GLN A 93 10.07 9.72 6.69
CA GLN A 93 11.25 10.56 6.46
C GLN A 93 11.80 11.15 7.75
N VAL A 94 10.93 11.57 8.67
CA VAL A 94 11.36 12.01 10.01
C VAL A 94 12.05 10.86 10.76
N MET A 95 11.46 9.67 10.75
CA MET A 95 12.06 8.49 11.40
C MET A 95 13.41 8.12 10.80
N TRP A 96 13.54 8.11 9.46
CA TRP A 96 14.80 7.86 8.76
C TRP A 96 15.87 8.91 9.07
N THR A 97 15.50 10.19 9.08
CA THR A 97 16.43 11.29 9.41
C THR A 97 16.99 11.16 10.82
N ASN A 98 16.16 10.72 11.77
CA ASN A 98 16.57 10.49 13.15
C ASN A 98 17.38 9.21 13.31
N ASN A 99 17.11 8.18 12.51
CA ASN A 99 17.80 6.89 12.57
C ASN A 99 17.81 6.20 11.19
N PRO A 100 18.95 6.17 10.46
CA PRO A 100 19.05 5.51 9.16
C PRO A 100 18.80 4.00 9.19
N TRP A 101 18.93 3.34 10.35
CA TRP A 101 18.56 1.92 10.52
C TRP A 101 17.06 1.67 10.40
N TYR A 102 16.24 2.73 10.44
CA TYR A 102 14.81 2.66 10.19
C TYR A 102 14.45 2.00 8.85
N ARG A 103 15.36 2.02 7.86
CA ARG A 103 15.17 1.33 6.57
C ARG A 103 14.87 -0.17 6.71
N LEU A 104 15.35 -0.81 7.77
CA LEU A 104 15.12 -2.25 8.00
C LEU A 104 13.68 -2.54 8.45
N TYR A 105 12.97 -1.51 8.93
CA TYR A 105 11.64 -1.60 9.48
C TYR A 105 10.57 -1.02 8.55
N ASP A 106 10.96 -0.43 7.42
CA ASP A 106 10.05 0.18 6.45
C ASP A 106 10.36 -0.28 5.03
N VAL A 107 9.67 -1.34 4.58
CA VAL A 107 9.80 -1.92 3.23
C VAL A 107 9.40 -0.93 2.13
N LEU A 108 8.63 0.11 2.45
CA LEU A 108 8.23 1.14 1.50
C LEU A 108 9.33 2.19 1.30
N LEU A 109 10.27 2.29 2.25
CA LEU A 109 11.37 3.23 2.21
C LEU A 109 12.47 2.71 1.28
N ILE A 110 12.59 3.32 0.10
CA ILE A 110 13.62 2.96 -0.86
C ILE A 110 14.89 3.73 -0.51
N THR A 111 16.01 3.02 -0.44
CA THR A 111 17.31 3.59 -0.09
C THR A 111 18.38 3.19 -1.10
N ARG A 112 19.45 3.99 -1.22
CA ARG A 112 20.59 3.71 -2.08
C ARG A 112 21.84 4.42 -1.57
N GLY A 113 22.94 3.68 -1.53
CA GLY A 113 24.24 4.20 -1.09
C GLY A 113 24.31 4.38 0.43
N ASP A 114 25.45 4.82 0.91
CA ASP A 114 25.73 4.89 2.34
C ASP A 114 25.37 6.27 2.90
N THR A 115 25.05 6.33 4.19
CA THR A 115 24.73 7.60 4.87
C THR A 115 25.48 7.71 6.19
N PRO A 116 26.01 8.90 6.54
CA PRO A 116 26.67 9.09 7.81
C PRO A 116 25.66 8.99 8.96
N PHE A 117 26.11 8.42 10.07
CA PHE A 117 25.38 8.39 11.33
C PHE A 117 26.35 8.41 12.51
N VAL A 118 25.85 8.70 13.71
CA VAL A 118 26.64 8.79 14.93
C VAL A 118 26.21 7.66 15.86
N ASP A 119 27.16 6.88 16.37
CA ASP A 119 26.87 5.79 17.31
C ASP A 119 26.44 6.35 18.68
N THR A 120 26.00 5.45 19.56
CA THR A 120 25.61 5.82 20.93
C THR A 120 26.76 6.43 21.75
N ASN A 121 28.01 6.22 21.33
CA ASN A 121 29.22 6.76 21.96
C ASN A 121 29.73 8.05 21.29
N GLY A 122 28.99 8.64 20.34
CA GLY A 122 29.37 9.86 19.64
C GLY A 122 30.35 9.68 18.47
N LYS A 123 30.70 8.45 18.09
CA LYS A 123 31.61 8.16 16.98
C LYS A 123 30.85 8.15 15.64
N PRO A 124 31.31 8.92 14.64
CA PRO A 124 30.71 8.89 13.32
C PRO A 124 31.07 7.58 12.60
N TYR A 125 30.09 7.01 11.90
CA TYR A 125 30.25 5.85 11.02
C TYR A 125 29.28 5.94 9.84
N MET A 126 29.43 5.05 8.86
CA MET A 126 28.52 4.96 7.71
C MET A 126 27.54 3.81 7.91
N VAL A 127 26.26 4.06 7.61
CA VAL A 127 25.24 3.03 7.53
C VAL A 127 25.07 2.63 6.07
N ASP A 128 25.48 1.40 5.77
CA ASP A 128 25.45 0.86 4.41
C ASP A 128 24.04 0.86 3.83
N ASN A 129 23.92 1.25 2.57
CA ASN A 129 22.66 1.22 1.81
C ASN A 129 21.48 1.95 2.49
N ALA A 130 21.75 2.93 3.36
CA ALA A 130 20.73 3.71 4.04
C ALA A 130 20.56 5.14 3.52
N GLY A 131 21.35 5.54 2.51
CA GLY A 131 21.23 6.85 1.87
C GLY A 131 19.92 7.04 1.11
N GLN A 132 19.52 8.29 0.95
CA GLN A 132 18.43 8.69 0.08
C GLN A 132 18.82 9.85 -0.83
N ASN A 133 18.29 9.83 -2.04
CA ASN A 133 18.36 10.94 -2.99
C ASN A 133 16.97 11.23 -3.56
N ALA A 134 16.87 12.24 -4.43
CA ALA A 134 15.60 12.61 -5.05
C ALA A 134 14.89 11.41 -5.71
N THR A 135 15.64 10.53 -6.39
CA THR A 135 15.08 9.34 -7.04
C THR A 135 14.48 8.35 -6.03
N THR A 136 15.21 8.02 -4.96
CA THR A 136 14.71 7.05 -3.97
C THR A 136 13.53 7.61 -3.18
N ILE A 137 13.51 8.91 -2.91
CA ILE A 137 12.36 9.61 -2.31
C ILE A 137 11.16 9.54 -3.25
N THR A 138 11.32 9.85 -4.53
CA THR A 138 10.22 9.75 -5.51
C THR A 138 9.69 8.33 -5.61
N LEU A 139 10.56 7.32 -5.66
CA LEU A 139 10.13 5.92 -5.70
C LEU A 139 9.40 5.51 -4.41
N THR A 140 9.84 5.97 -3.25
CA THR A 140 9.15 5.77 -1.96
C THR A 140 7.73 6.34 -2.00
N VAL A 141 7.58 7.57 -2.50
CA VAL A 141 6.27 8.22 -2.67
C VAL A 141 5.39 7.43 -3.63
N LEU A 142 5.92 7.03 -4.79
CA LEU A 142 5.18 6.28 -5.81
C LEU A 142 4.74 4.91 -5.29
N LEU A 143 5.62 4.18 -4.59
CA LEU A 143 5.31 2.86 -4.05
C LEU A 143 4.25 2.96 -2.94
N THR A 144 4.38 3.94 -2.04
CA THR A 144 3.40 4.17 -0.98
C THR A 144 2.04 4.61 -1.55
N PHE A 145 2.04 5.47 -2.57
CA PHE A 145 0.82 5.83 -3.28
C PHE A 145 0.18 4.63 -3.98
N ALA A 146 0.99 3.82 -4.66
CA ALA A 146 0.53 2.60 -5.31
C ALA A 146 -0.08 1.63 -4.31
N LEU A 147 0.52 1.45 -3.13
CA LEU A 147 -0.05 0.63 -2.06
C LEU A 147 -1.47 1.08 -1.70
N PHE A 148 -1.67 2.36 -1.38
CA PHE A 148 -2.99 2.87 -1.00
C PHE A 148 -3.99 2.85 -2.16
N ALA A 149 -3.55 3.21 -3.37
CA ALA A 149 -4.41 3.18 -4.56
C ALA A 149 -4.88 1.76 -4.89
N VAL A 150 -3.97 0.79 -4.84
CA VAL A 150 -4.29 -0.63 -5.08
C VAL A 150 -5.15 -1.18 -3.94
N ALA A 151 -4.86 -0.86 -2.68
CA ALA A 151 -5.71 -1.27 -1.56
C ALA A 151 -7.15 -0.77 -1.72
N ALA A 152 -7.33 0.49 -2.13
CA ALA A 152 -8.64 1.05 -2.44
C ALA A 152 -9.32 0.33 -3.61
N MET A 153 -8.60 0.09 -4.72
CA MET A 153 -9.11 -0.64 -5.88
C MET A 153 -9.53 -2.07 -5.56
N VAL A 154 -8.69 -2.81 -4.82
CA VAL A 154 -8.98 -4.18 -4.38
C VAL A 154 -10.17 -4.19 -3.43
N GLY A 155 -10.32 -3.18 -2.58
CA GLY A 155 -11.51 -2.99 -1.75
C GLY A 155 -12.76 -2.80 -2.60
N ILE A 156 -12.74 -1.89 -3.58
CA ILE A 156 -13.86 -1.70 -4.53
C ILE A 156 -14.21 -3.01 -5.22
N ALA A 157 -13.21 -3.72 -5.76
CA ALA A 157 -13.40 -4.99 -6.44
C ALA A 157 -14.02 -6.04 -5.51
N THR A 158 -13.56 -6.11 -4.26
CA THR A 158 -14.08 -7.03 -3.24
C THR A 158 -15.54 -6.72 -2.90
N GLY A 159 -15.88 -5.45 -2.72
CA GLY A 159 -17.27 -5.03 -2.47
C GLY A 159 -18.19 -5.35 -3.66
N ILE A 160 -17.75 -5.07 -4.89
CA ILE A 160 -18.51 -5.44 -6.10
C ILE A 160 -18.67 -6.96 -6.23
N ALA A 161 -17.62 -7.73 -5.90
CA ALA A 161 -17.64 -9.18 -6.02
C ALA A 161 -18.76 -9.79 -5.16
N GLY A 162 -19.09 -9.22 -4.00
CA GLY A 162 -20.26 -9.58 -3.19
C GLY A 162 -20.32 -11.09 -2.87
N ARG A 163 -21.20 -11.84 -3.55
CA ARG A 163 -21.30 -13.31 -3.43
C ARG A 163 -20.84 -14.07 -4.69
N ASN A 164 -20.29 -13.37 -5.68
CA ASN A 164 -19.82 -13.96 -6.94
C ASN A 164 -18.49 -14.70 -6.72
N ARG A 165 -18.56 -16.03 -6.59
CA ARG A 165 -17.40 -16.91 -6.40
C ARG A 165 -16.35 -16.77 -7.50
N GLY A 166 -16.74 -16.49 -8.76
CA GLY A 166 -15.80 -16.32 -9.86
C GLY A 166 -14.96 -15.04 -9.74
N ALA A 167 -15.58 -13.94 -9.31
CA ALA A 167 -14.86 -12.69 -9.06
C ALA A 167 -13.90 -12.84 -7.86
N PHE A 168 -14.34 -13.51 -6.79
CA PHE A 168 -13.46 -13.82 -5.65
C PHE A 168 -12.30 -14.75 -6.02
N ALA A 169 -12.54 -15.77 -6.85
CA ALA A 169 -11.48 -16.66 -7.32
C ALA A 169 -10.38 -15.89 -8.08
N ILE A 170 -10.75 -14.85 -8.83
CA ILE A 170 -9.79 -14.01 -9.55
C ILE A 170 -8.97 -13.12 -8.61
N LEU A 171 -9.60 -12.53 -7.59
CA LEU A 171 -8.86 -11.79 -6.56
C LEU A 171 -7.91 -12.71 -5.80
N MET A 172 -8.36 -13.92 -5.44
CA MET A 172 -7.51 -14.93 -4.79
C MET A 172 -6.36 -15.37 -5.69
N ALA A 173 -6.62 -15.65 -6.97
CA ALA A 173 -5.57 -16.00 -7.94
C ALA A 173 -4.56 -14.87 -8.09
N ALA A 174 -5.01 -13.61 -8.17
CA ALA A 174 -4.13 -12.44 -8.23
C ALA A 174 -3.25 -12.33 -6.97
N THR A 175 -3.80 -12.57 -5.77
CA THR A 175 -3.03 -12.60 -4.52
C THR A 175 -1.99 -13.72 -4.52
N VAL A 176 -2.37 -14.93 -4.93
CA VAL A 176 -1.46 -16.08 -4.98
C VAL A 176 -0.34 -15.86 -5.99
N ILE A 177 -0.66 -15.44 -7.21
CA ILE A 177 0.33 -15.13 -8.25
C ILE A 177 1.24 -14.00 -7.79
N GLY A 178 0.69 -12.93 -7.22
CA GLY A 178 1.46 -11.83 -6.65
C GLY A 178 2.44 -12.30 -5.57
N GLY A 179 1.98 -13.14 -4.65
CA GLY A 179 2.82 -13.74 -3.60
C GLY A 179 3.93 -14.64 -4.15
N LEU A 180 3.62 -15.48 -5.15
CA LEU A 180 4.62 -16.32 -5.81
C LEU A 180 5.68 -15.48 -6.51
N VAL A 181 5.28 -14.50 -7.32
CA VAL A 181 6.21 -13.61 -8.02
C VAL A 181 7.06 -12.82 -7.03
N ALA A 182 6.46 -12.33 -5.94
CA ALA A 182 7.18 -11.65 -4.86
C ALA A 182 8.21 -12.56 -4.20
N GLY A 183 7.84 -13.81 -3.88
CA GLY A 183 8.76 -14.81 -3.32
C GLY A 183 9.93 -15.11 -4.26
N PHE A 184 9.66 -15.36 -5.54
CA PHE A 184 10.71 -15.56 -6.55
C PHE A 184 11.61 -14.34 -6.71
N THR A 185 11.03 -13.14 -6.73
CA THR A 185 11.79 -11.89 -6.84
C THR A 185 12.69 -11.68 -5.63
N TYR A 186 12.17 -11.93 -4.42
CA TYR A 186 12.94 -11.82 -3.19
C TYR A 186 14.08 -12.84 -3.14
N ALA A 187 13.81 -14.09 -3.54
CA ALA A 187 14.82 -15.15 -3.63
C ALA A 187 15.90 -14.82 -4.67
N ALA A 188 15.51 -14.32 -5.85
CA ALA A 188 16.45 -13.94 -6.91
C ALA A 188 17.36 -12.74 -6.54
N LEU A 189 16.92 -11.92 -5.59
CA LEU A 189 17.68 -10.79 -5.06
C LEU A 189 18.43 -11.13 -3.77
N THR A 190 18.46 -12.40 -3.38
CA THR A 190 19.20 -12.90 -2.23
C THR A 190 20.40 -13.69 -2.73
N GLU A 191 21.59 -13.23 -2.36
CA GLU A 191 22.85 -13.88 -2.66
C GLU A 191 23.45 -14.48 -1.38
N THR A 192 24.28 -15.51 -1.50
CA THR A 192 25.04 -16.03 -0.36
C THR A 192 26.40 -15.36 -0.29
N VAL A 193 26.77 -14.84 0.87
CA VAL A 193 28.07 -14.19 1.10
C VAL A 193 28.77 -14.88 2.27
N GLU A 194 30.08 -15.10 2.14
CA GLU A 194 30.91 -15.61 3.22
C GLU A 194 31.41 -14.44 4.07
N ILE A 195 31.05 -14.41 5.36
CA ILE A 195 31.53 -13.42 6.33
C ILE A 195 32.12 -14.17 7.52
N GLY A 196 33.43 -14.04 7.72
CA GLY A 196 34.12 -14.67 8.85
C GLY A 196 34.12 -16.21 8.82
N GLY A 197 33.98 -16.83 7.63
CA GLY A 197 33.90 -18.29 7.45
C GLY A 197 32.47 -18.86 7.47
N ASP A 198 31.47 -18.04 7.81
CA ASP A 198 30.06 -18.43 7.76
C ASP A 198 29.41 -17.99 6.45
N ILE A 199 28.65 -18.90 5.81
CA ILE A 199 27.84 -18.60 4.62
C ILE A 199 26.48 -18.07 5.08
N ILE A 200 26.25 -16.78 4.85
CA ILE A 200 25.00 -16.12 5.23
C ILE A 200 24.26 -15.55 4.01
N PRO A 201 22.91 -15.63 3.99
CA PRO A 201 22.12 -15.00 2.95
C PRO A 201 22.16 -13.47 3.13
N ARG A 202 22.49 -12.76 2.05
CA ARG A 202 22.47 -11.31 1.95
C ARG A 202 21.46 -10.91 0.89
N THR A 203 20.39 -10.27 1.32
CA THR A 203 19.36 -9.76 0.42
C THR A 203 19.66 -8.32 0.00
N ALA A 204 19.40 -7.99 -1.26
CA ALA A 204 19.52 -6.63 -1.76
C ALA A 204 18.66 -5.64 -0.95
N PRO A 205 19.13 -4.40 -0.71
CA PRO A 205 18.52 -3.47 0.25
C PRO A 205 17.07 -3.07 -0.06
N ASN A 206 16.63 -3.17 -1.31
CA ASN A 206 15.25 -2.84 -1.73
C ASN A 206 14.45 -4.08 -2.20
N ALA A 207 14.92 -5.30 -1.93
CA ALA A 207 14.25 -6.52 -2.42
C ALA A 207 12.80 -6.61 -1.92
N GLY A 208 12.55 -6.22 -0.67
CA GLY A 208 11.19 -6.14 -0.12
C GLY A 208 10.30 -5.17 -0.89
N SER A 209 10.81 -3.98 -1.24
CA SER A 209 10.07 -2.96 -2.00
C SER A 209 9.72 -3.45 -3.41
N ILE A 210 10.66 -4.15 -4.06
CA ILE A 210 10.45 -4.73 -5.39
C ILE A 210 9.43 -5.88 -5.33
N ALA A 211 9.56 -6.77 -4.34
CA ALA A 211 8.61 -7.84 -4.09
C ALA A 211 7.20 -7.29 -3.84
N LEU A 212 7.07 -6.23 -3.03
CA LEU A 212 5.81 -5.54 -2.80
C LEU A 212 5.23 -4.95 -4.09
N ALA A 213 6.04 -4.29 -4.92
CA ALA A 213 5.59 -3.75 -6.21
C ALA A 213 5.02 -4.84 -7.14
N ALA A 214 5.58 -6.05 -7.11
CA ALA A 214 5.06 -7.19 -7.85
C ALA A 214 3.68 -7.63 -7.34
N VAL A 215 3.50 -7.72 -6.01
CA VAL A 215 2.19 -8.01 -5.39
C VAL A 215 1.17 -6.97 -5.80
N LEU A 216 1.50 -5.69 -5.67
CA LEU A 216 0.60 -4.58 -6.00
C LEU A 216 0.17 -4.61 -7.46
N THR A 217 1.08 -4.97 -8.37
CA THR A 217 0.78 -5.08 -9.80
C THR A 217 -0.22 -6.20 -10.08
N ALA A 218 0.00 -7.40 -9.52
CA ALA A 218 -0.90 -8.53 -9.68
C ALA A 218 -2.30 -8.20 -9.13
N LEU A 219 -2.36 -7.62 -7.92
CA LEU A 219 -3.62 -7.20 -7.30
C LEU A 219 -4.34 -6.11 -8.09
N ALA A 220 -3.62 -5.12 -8.63
CA ALA A 220 -4.19 -4.06 -9.45
C ALA A 220 -4.86 -4.64 -10.71
N LEU A 221 -4.20 -5.57 -11.39
CA LEU A 221 -4.74 -6.23 -12.59
C LEU A 221 -5.97 -7.08 -12.26
N GLY A 222 -5.94 -7.86 -11.19
CA GLY A 222 -7.08 -8.65 -10.72
C GLY A 222 -8.27 -7.78 -10.35
N ALA A 223 -8.04 -6.71 -9.57
CA ALA A 223 -9.07 -5.76 -9.18
C ALA A 223 -9.67 -5.03 -10.40
N ALA A 224 -8.83 -4.57 -11.32
CA ALA A 224 -9.28 -3.90 -12.55
C ALA A 224 -10.18 -4.82 -13.39
N TRP A 225 -9.84 -6.10 -13.51
CA TRP A 225 -10.66 -7.07 -14.22
C TRP A 225 -12.04 -7.24 -13.57
N VAL A 226 -12.09 -7.37 -12.24
CA VAL A 226 -13.36 -7.53 -11.49
C VAL A 226 -14.23 -6.29 -11.62
N ILE A 227 -13.65 -5.10 -11.47
CA ILE A 227 -14.34 -3.82 -11.64
C ILE A 227 -14.90 -3.71 -13.07
N ALA A 228 -14.09 -4.03 -14.09
CA ALA A 228 -14.52 -3.95 -15.48
C ALA A 228 -15.74 -4.84 -15.79
N ARG A 229 -15.85 -5.99 -15.13
CA ARG A 229 -16.94 -6.97 -15.30
C ARG A 229 -18.06 -6.88 -14.25
N ALA A 230 -18.11 -5.79 -13.49
CA ALA A 230 -19.21 -5.54 -12.57
C ALA A 230 -20.57 -5.63 -13.30
N PRO A 231 -21.59 -6.30 -12.73
CA PRO A 231 -22.91 -6.36 -13.34
C PRO A 231 -23.50 -4.94 -13.43
N ARG A 232 -23.97 -4.61 -14.62
CA ARG A 232 -24.68 -3.37 -14.97
C ARG A 232 -26.08 -3.81 -15.37
N LEU A 233 -27.13 -3.11 -14.94
CA LEU A 233 -28.49 -3.49 -15.33
C LEU A 233 -28.57 -3.74 -16.84
N ILE A 234 -28.82 -5.00 -17.17
CA ILE A 234 -29.35 -5.46 -18.44
C ILE A 234 -30.78 -4.88 -18.46
N ARG A 235 -31.08 -4.07 -19.48
CA ARG A 235 -32.46 -3.68 -19.76
C ARG A 235 -33.27 -4.91 -20.18
#